data_AF-A0AAV2MGR2-F1
#
_entry.id   AF-A0AAV2MGR2-F1
#
_cell.length_a   1.000
_cell.length_b   1.000
_cell.length_c   1.000
_cell.angle_alpha   90.00
_cell.angle_beta   90.00
_cell.angle_gamma   90.00
#
_symmetry.space_group_name_H-M   'P 1'
#
loop_
_entity.id
_entity.type
_entity.pdbx_description
1 polymer ?
#
loop_
_entity_poly.entity_id
_entity_poly.type
_entity_poly.pdbx_seq_one_letter_code
_entity_poly.pdbx_strand_id
1 'polypeptide(L)' 'MASDLESERRETRERAQRKLLDNIPDALTNLVGQQNARYGIIKIFNALQEASANKHLLYVMMEMLLKELCPELST' A
#
# COMPACT_ATOMS: atom_id res chain seq x y z
N MET A 1 -18.53 7.08 18.60
CA MET A 1 -17.60 8.02 17.94
C MET A 1 -16.27 7.36 17.57
N ALA A 2 -15.46 6.82 18.49
CA ALA A 2 -14.27 6.03 18.13
C ALA A 2 -14.62 4.70 17.42
N SER A 3 -15.70 4.04 17.86
CA SER A 3 -16.26 2.83 17.23
C SER A 3 -16.63 3.02 15.76
N ASP A 4 -17.14 4.21 15.42
CA ASP A 4 -17.73 4.48 14.11
C ASP A 4 -16.62 4.69 13.08
N LEU A 5 -15.54 5.38 13.46
CA LEU A 5 -14.35 5.57 12.63
C LEU A 5 -13.63 4.24 12.33
N GLU A 6 -13.53 3.34 13.29
CA GLU A 6 -12.94 2.00 13.07
C GLU A 6 -13.80 1.17 12.11
N SER A 7 -15.12 1.25 12.23
CA SER A 7 -16.04 0.60 11.31
C SER A 7 -15.92 1.16 9.89
N GLU A 8 -15.89 2.48 9.72
CA GLU A 8 -15.72 3.12 8.41
C GLU A 8 -14.37 2.79 7.76
N ARG A 9 -13.28 2.77 8.56
CA ARG A 9 -11.96 2.36 8.08
C ARG A 9 -11.97 0.91 7.59
N ARG A 10 -12.62 0.01 8.34
CA ARG A 10 -12.75 -1.41 7.96
C ARG A 10 -13.55 -1.55 6.67
N GLU A 11 -14.68 -0.86 6.56
CA GLU A 11 -15.52 -0.90 5.37
C GLU A 11 -14.80 -0.34 4.13
N THR A 12 -14.10 0.79 4.28
CA THR A 12 -13.30 1.38 3.20
C THR A 12 -12.21 0.42 2.73
N ARG A 13 -11.53 -0.24 3.68
CA ARG A 13 -10.52 -1.27 3.38
C ARG A 13 -11.12 -2.44 2.61
N GLU A 14 -12.25 -2.98 3.07
CA GLU A 14 -12.93 -4.11 2.41
C GLU A 14 -13.38 -3.74 0.98
N ARG A 15 -13.96 -2.55 0.80
CA ARG A 15 -14.38 -2.05 -0.51
C ARG A 15 -13.18 -1.89 -1.46
N ALA A 16 -12.08 -1.33 -0.97
CA ALA A 16 -10.86 -1.16 -1.78
C ALA A 16 -10.22 -2.50 -2.14
N GLN A 17 -10.14 -3.45 -1.20
CA GLN A 17 -9.58 -4.78 -1.44
C GLN A 17 -10.40 -5.54 -2.49
N ARG A 18 -11.74 -5.48 -2.43
CA ARG A 18 -12.60 -6.09 -3.45
C ARG A 18 -12.33 -5.49 -4.83
N LYS A 19 -12.30 -4.16 -4.94
CA LYS A 19 -11.97 -3.48 -6.20
C LYS A 19 -10.61 -3.90 -6.76
N LEU A 20 -9.59 -4.06 -5.92
CA LEU A 20 -8.27 -4.55 -6.33
C LEU A 20 -8.31 -6.00 -6.85
N LEU A 21 -9.08 -6.87 -6.20
CA LEU A 21 -9.25 -8.27 -6.60
C LEU A 21 -10.09 -8.44 -7.86
N ASP A 22 -11.02 -7.53 -8.12
CA ASP A 22 -11.85 -7.52 -9.33
C ASP A 22 -11.09 -6.97 -10.54
N ASN A 23 -10.04 -6.17 -10.31
CA ASN A 23 -9.23 -5.52 -11.35
C ASN A 23 -7.80 -6.07 -11.39
N ILE A 24 -7.62 -7.36 -11.10
CA ILE A 24 -6.29 -8.00 -11.19
C ILE A 24 -5.83 -7.97 -12.65
N PRO A 25 -4.63 -7.44 -12.94
CA PRO A 25 -4.11 -7.40 -14.30
C PRO A 25 -3.90 -8.80 -14.89
N ASP A 26 -4.37 -9.01 -16.11
CA ASP A 26 -4.16 -10.27 -16.84
C ASP A 26 -2.66 -10.59 -17.02
N ALA A 27 -1.82 -9.57 -17.14
CA ALA A 27 -0.36 -9.74 -17.19
C ALA A 27 0.17 -10.44 -15.93
N LEU A 28 -0.28 -10.03 -14.73
CA LEU A 28 0.11 -10.67 -13.47
C LEU A 28 -0.40 -12.11 -13.42
N THR A 29 -1.67 -12.31 -13.76
CA THR A 29 -2.28 -13.63 -13.86
C THR A 29 -1.49 -14.57 -14.77
N ASN A 30 -1.10 -14.11 -15.96
CA ASN A 30 -0.41 -14.93 -16.96
C ASN A 30 1.03 -15.25 -16.55
N LEU A 31 1.66 -14.40 -15.75
CA LEU A 31 3.04 -14.59 -15.29
C LEU A 31 3.14 -15.51 -14.07
N VAL A 32 2.27 -15.35 -13.07
CA VAL A 32 2.39 -16.06 -11.79
C VAL A 32 1.24 -17.05 -11.52
N GLY A 33 0.18 -17.02 -12.33
CA GLY A 33 -1.05 -17.78 -12.13
C GLY A 33 -2.08 -17.04 -11.28
N GLN A 34 -3.36 -17.29 -11.53
CA GLN A 34 -4.51 -16.63 -10.85
C GLN A 34 -4.40 -16.62 -9.31
N GLN A 35 -4.08 -17.78 -8.72
CA GLN A 35 -4.04 -17.91 -7.27
C GLN A 35 -2.89 -17.09 -6.65
N ASN A 36 -1.73 -17.10 -7.29
CA ASN A 36 -0.56 -16.36 -6.83
C ASN A 36 -0.72 -14.86 -7.04
N ALA A 37 -1.35 -14.44 -8.15
CA ALA A 37 -1.68 -13.04 -8.40
C ALA A 37 -2.64 -12.50 -7.34
N ARG A 38 -3.74 -13.21 -7.05
CA ARG A 38 -4.69 -12.88 -5.98
C ARG A 38 -4.01 -12.77 -4.62
N TYR A 39 -3.24 -13.79 -4.24
CA TYR A 39 -2.57 -13.81 -2.95
C TYR A 39 -1.50 -12.71 -2.83
N GLY A 40 -0.73 -12.48 -3.90
CA GLY A 40 0.29 -11.43 -3.97
C GLY A 40 -0.31 -10.03 -3.81
N ILE A 41 -1.40 -9.73 -4.53
CA ILE A 41 -2.07 -8.43 -4.44
C ILE A 41 -2.66 -8.20 -3.05
N ILE A 42 -3.28 -9.22 -2.43
CA ILE A 42 -3.77 -9.10 -1.04
C ILE A 42 -2.61 -8.82 -0.09
N LYS A 43 -1.46 -9.48 -0.26
CA LYS A 43 -0.27 -9.24 0.56
C LYS A 43 0.24 -7.81 0.42
N ILE A 44 0.38 -7.32 -0.81
CA ILE A 44 0.83 -5.96 -1.09
C ILE A 44 -0.16 -4.95 -0.50
N PHE A 45 -1.46 -5.13 -0.72
CA PHE A 45 -2.49 -4.28 -0.15
C PHE A 45 -2.44 -4.26 1.39
N ASN A 46 -2.30 -5.41 2.04
CA ASN A 46 -2.17 -5.45 3.50
C ASN A 46 -0.90 -4.75 4.00
N ALA A 47 0.22 -4.88 3.29
CA ALA A 47 1.45 -4.16 3.62
C ALA A 47 1.25 -2.64 3.50
N LEU A 48 0.55 -2.17 2.47
CA LEU A 48 0.16 -0.77 2.30
C LEU A 48 -0.84 -0.27 3.34
N GLN A 49 -1.47 -1.14 4.13
CA GLN A 49 -2.35 -0.72 5.23
C GLN A 49 -1.63 -0.70 6.57
N GLU A 50 -0.35 -1.10 6.63
CA GLU A 50 0.43 -1.11 7.86
C GLU A 50 0.98 0.30 8.16
N ALA A 51 0.38 0.97 9.14
CA ALA A 51 0.66 2.38 9.42
C ALA A 51 2.13 2.65 9.83
N SER A 52 2.79 1.70 10.51
CA SER A 52 4.18 1.84 10.94
C SER A 52 5.15 1.75 9.75
N ALA A 53 4.99 0.73 8.89
CA ALA A 53 5.73 0.66 7.63
C ALA A 53 5.49 1.87 6.73
N ASN A 54 4.25 2.33 6.57
CA ASN A 54 3.94 3.52 5.77
C ASN A 54 4.58 4.79 6.33
N LYS A 55 4.61 4.93 7.66
CA LYS A 55 5.28 6.07 8.31
C LYS A 55 6.78 6.04 8.04
N HIS A 56 7.41 4.87 8.14
CA HIS A 56 8.81 4.71 7.80
C HIS A 56 9.09 4.99 6.31
N LEU A 57 8.25 4.46 5.42
CA LEU A 57 8.33 4.70 3.98
C LEU A 57 8.27 6.20 3.66
N LEU A 58 7.36 6.94 4.30
CA LEU A 58 7.26 8.39 4.14
C LEU A 58 8.53 9.09 4.61
N TYR A 59 9.10 8.72 5.75
CA TYR A 59 10.35 9.33 6.23
C TYR A 59 11.51 9.09 5.28
N VAL A 60 11.64 7.88 4.72
CA VAL A 60 12.66 7.57 3.71
C VAL A 60 12.42 8.38 2.43
N MET A 61 11.16 8.52 1.98
CA MET A 61 10.82 9.37 0.83
C MET A 61 11.15 10.85 1.06
N MET A 62 10.83 11.38 2.24
CA MET A 62 11.16 12.76 2.60
C MET A 62 12.68 12.95 2.68
N GLU A 63 13.41 12.00 3.24
CA GLU A 63 14.87 12.04 3.26
C GLU A 63 15.47 12.10 1.86
N MET A 64 14.98 11.26 0.93
CA MET A 64 15.41 11.29 -0.47
C MET A 64 15.10 12.65 -1.12
N LEU A 65 13.90 13.19 -0.93
CA LEU A 65 13.52 14.50 -1.46
C LEU A 65 14.38 15.64 -0.89
N LEU A 66 14.67 15.61 0.42
CA LEU A 66 15.51 16.63 1.06
C LEU A 66 16.95 16.58 0.55
N LYS A 67 17.50 15.39 0.31
CA LYS A 67 18.82 15.22 -0.30
C LYS A 67 18.89 15.78 -1.72
N GLU A 68 17.82 15.64 -2.50
CA GLU A 68 17.73 16.19 -3.86
C GLU A 68 17.50 17.71 -3.88
N LEU A 69 16.64 18.24 -3.00
CA LEU A 69 16.28 19.66 -2.97
C LEU A 69 17.31 20.54 -2.25
N CYS A 70 17.98 20.00 -1.24
CA CYS A 70 19.00 20.68 -0.45
C CYS A 70 20.25 19.79 -0.37
N PRO A 71 21.06 19.74 -1.45
CA PRO A 71 22.26 18.92 -1.48
C PRO A 71 23.24 19.28 -0.36
N GLU A 72 23.20 20.51 0.17
CA GLU A 72 23.99 20.93 1.34
C GLU A 72 23.74 20.12 2.62
N LEU A 73 22.57 19.49 2.78
CA LEU A 73 22.27 18.62 3.93
C LEU A 73 23.02 17.28 3.89
N SER A 74 23.67 16.95 2.78
CA SER A 74 24.49 15.73 2.63
C SER A 74 25.96 15.90 3.02
N THR A 75 26.32 17.06 3.61
CA THR A 75 27.69 17.38 4.07
C THR A 75 28.03 16.69 5.39
#